data_AF-A0A954Y223-F1
#
_entry.id   AF-A0A954Y223-F1
#
_cell.length_a   1.000
_cell.length_b   1.000
_cell.length_c   1.000
_cell.angle_alpha   90.00
_cell.angle_beta   90.00
_cell.angle_gamma   90.00
#
_symmetry.space_group_name_H-M   'P 1'
#
loop_
_entity.id
_entity.type
_entity.pdbx_description
1 polymer ?
#
loop_
_entity_poly.entity_id
_entity_poly.type
_entity_poly.pdbx_seq_one_letter_code
_entity_poly.pdbx_strand_id
1 'polypeptide(L)'
;MRYFTYIAEQAFKASATGERLFYRGGLWSRPFIIPDADTERRLYKKQTWMLRLLLGGLIIGQPFLFILRPEVLHQPYWFLVYLVVVMLVFWVVGRLVFAPDLRGLRRAPVRLRPHSFYGQMAQRHSRGALVLGFMGSLLFVAAGVWMLSVGANLAVAISCVGLFSLCAVAWCYALYLKSQIGDSPSESDQKRRA
;
A
#
# COMPACT_ATOMS: atom_id res chain seq x y z
N MET A 1 -14.73 -9.09 -5.08
CA MET A 1 -14.53 -8.13 -3.96
C MET A 1 -13.39 -8.47 -2.98
N ARG A 2 -12.71 -9.63 -3.04
CA ARG A 2 -11.60 -10.00 -2.11
C ARG A 2 -10.35 -9.10 -2.22
N TYR A 3 -10.14 -8.41 -3.34
CA TYR A 3 -8.98 -7.54 -3.54
C TYR A 3 -8.90 -6.38 -2.53
N PHE A 4 -10.00 -5.62 -2.34
CA PHE A 4 -10.02 -4.51 -1.39
C PHE A 4 -9.90 -4.96 0.06
N THR A 5 -10.53 -6.10 0.38
CA THR A 5 -10.45 -6.81 1.65
C THR A 5 -8.98 -7.09 1.98
N TYR A 6 -8.25 -7.67 1.02
CA TYR A 6 -6.84 -7.98 1.12
C TYR A 6 -5.94 -6.75 1.33
N ILE A 7 -6.20 -5.66 0.59
CA ILE A 7 -5.45 -4.40 0.75
C ILE A 7 -5.77 -3.75 2.10
N ALA A 8 -7.05 -3.74 2.51
CA ALA A 8 -7.47 -3.17 3.79
C ALA A 8 -6.78 -3.87 4.95
N GLU A 9 -6.64 -5.20 4.90
CA GLU A 9 -5.93 -5.99 5.91
C GLU A 9 -4.50 -5.49 6.13
N GLN A 10 -3.79 -5.03 5.10
CA GLN A 10 -2.41 -4.54 5.23
C GLN A 10 -2.26 -3.36 6.20
N ALA A 11 -3.34 -2.59 6.43
CA ALA A 11 -3.36 -1.52 7.42
C ALA A 11 -3.42 -2.03 8.86
N PHE A 12 -3.80 -3.30 9.08
CA PHE A 12 -3.92 -3.91 10.40
C PHE A 12 -2.72 -4.82 10.66
N LYS A 13 -2.02 -4.61 11.77
CA LYS A 13 -0.80 -5.34 12.13
C LYS A 13 -0.84 -5.74 13.61
N ALA A 14 0.06 -6.63 14.01
CA ALA A 14 0.27 -6.97 15.42
C ALA A 14 1.53 -6.29 15.95
N SER A 15 1.51 -5.82 17.20
CA SER A 15 2.70 -5.41 17.93
C SER A 15 3.50 -6.64 18.40
N ALA A 16 4.72 -6.42 18.90
CA ALA A 16 5.52 -7.48 19.52
C ALA A 16 4.88 -8.00 20.83
N THR A 17 4.05 -7.19 21.49
CA THR A 17 3.30 -7.55 22.70
C THR A 17 1.95 -8.20 22.39
N GLY A 18 1.62 -8.41 21.12
CA GLY A 18 0.36 -9.03 20.67
C GLY A 18 -0.81 -8.05 20.48
N GLU A 19 -0.62 -6.77 20.78
CA GLU A 19 -1.65 -5.75 20.57
C GLU A 19 -1.98 -5.59 19.09
N ARG A 20 -3.26 -5.35 18.78
CA ARG A 20 -3.72 -5.05 17.42
C ARG A 20 -3.47 -3.58 17.10
N LEU A 21 -2.89 -3.32 15.93
CA LEU A 21 -2.44 -2.01 15.49
C LEU A 21 -3.11 -1.61 14.17
N PHE A 22 -3.55 -0.36 14.07
CA PHE A 22 -4.08 0.23 12.85
C PHE A 22 -3.16 1.32 12.28
N TYR A 23 -2.72 1.13 11.04
CA TYR A 23 -1.85 2.03 10.27
C TYR A 23 -2.64 2.81 9.23
N ARG A 24 -2.88 4.08 9.50
CA ARG A 24 -3.57 4.97 8.55
C ARG A 24 -2.65 5.51 7.45
N GLY A 25 -1.39 5.82 7.77
CA GLY A 25 -0.44 6.47 6.85
C GLY A 25 0.71 5.57 6.41
N GLY A 26 0.52 4.25 6.46
CA GLY A 26 1.58 3.29 6.15
C GLY A 26 2.75 3.32 7.13
N LEU A 27 3.90 2.79 6.69
CA LEU A 27 5.11 2.56 7.49
C LEU A 27 5.58 3.79 8.30
N TRP A 28 5.41 4.99 7.74
CA TRP A 28 5.92 6.23 8.32
C TRP A 28 5.04 6.77 9.47
N SER A 29 3.78 6.34 9.54
CA SER A 29 2.83 6.79 10.56
C SER A 29 2.93 6.00 11.86
N ARG A 30 2.71 6.67 13.00
CA ARG A 30 2.51 5.99 14.28
C ARG A 30 1.14 5.29 14.27
N PRO A 31 1.07 3.98 14.53
CA PRO A 31 -0.20 3.28 14.51
C PRO A 31 -1.05 3.61 15.74
N PHE A 32 -2.35 3.37 15.61
CA PHE A 32 -3.29 3.40 16.72
C PHE A 32 -3.42 1.99 17.31
N ILE A 33 -3.49 1.91 18.63
CA ILE A 33 -3.77 0.66 19.35
C ILE A 33 -5.28 0.42 19.27
N ILE A 34 -5.65 -0.78 18.87
CA ILE A 34 -7.05 -1.20 18.77
C ILE A 34 -7.43 -1.91 20.08
N PRO A 35 -8.39 -1.36 20.85
CA PRO A 35 -8.72 -1.87 22.17
C PRO A 35 -9.59 -3.14 22.14
N ASP A 36 -10.40 -3.31 21.10
CA ASP A 36 -11.39 -4.37 21.01
C ASP A 36 -11.72 -4.75 19.55
N ALA A 37 -12.35 -5.91 19.37
CA ALA A 37 -12.69 -6.47 18.07
C ALA A 37 -13.76 -5.66 17.31
N ASP A 38 -14.68 -4.98 18.01
CA ASP A 38 -15.71 -4.16 17.37
C ASP A 38 -15.09 -2.90 16.76
N THR A 39 -14.14 -2.29 17.47
CA THR A 39 -13.34 -1.18 16.95
C THR A 39 -12.53 -1.61 15.73
N GLU A 40 -11.89 -2.79 15.77
CA GLU A 40 -11.20 -3.34 14.59
C GLU A 40 -12.16 -3.46 13.40
N ARG A 41 -13.33 -4.05 13.62
CA ARG A 41 -14.34 -4.28 12.57
C ARG A 41 -14.87 -2.97 11.97
N ARG A 42 -15.10 -1.93 12.79
CA ARG A 42 -15.54 -0.61 12.30
C ARG A 42 -14.47 0.05 11.44
N LEU A 43 -13.22 0.09 11.92
CA LEU A 43 -12.09 0.64 11.18
C LEU A 43 -11.87 -0.12 9.87
N TYR A 44 -11.98 -1.44 9.91
CA TYR A 44 -11.81 -2.30 8.75
C TYR A 44 -12.85 -2.04 7.65
N LYS A 45 -14.13 -1.93 8.03
CA LYS A 45 -15.21 -1.57 7.09
C LYS A 45 -14.96 -0.21 6.47
N LYS A 46 -14.58 0.80 7.27
CA LYS A 46 -14.26 2.15 6.77
C LYS A 46 -13.07 2.14 5.83
N GLN A 47 -12.00 1.41 6.15
CA GLN A 47 -10.81 1.30 5.30
C GLN A 47 -11.16 0.65 3.96
N THR A 48 -11.91 -0.45 3.98
CA THR A 48 -12.38 -1.12 2.77
C THR A 48 -13.25 -0.21 1.92
N TRP A 49 -14.17 0.53 2.54
CA TRP A 49 -15.03 1.48 1.84
C TRP A 49 -14.25 2.65 1.24
N MET A 50 -13.29 3.21 1.97
CA MET A 50 -12.40 4.25 1.45
C MET A 50 -11.61 3.73 0.23
N LEU A 51 -11.02 2.54 0.29
CA LEU A 51 -10.29 1.98 -0.85
C LEU A 51 -11.17 1.80 -2.10
N ARG A 52 -12.44 1.41 -1.91
CA ARG A 52 -13.42 1.32 -3.01
C ARG A 52 -13.72 2.69 -3.60
N LEU A 53 -13.91 3.72 -2.77
CA LEU A 53 -14.11 5.09 -3.23
C LEU A 53 -12.89 5.62 -3.98
N LEU A 54 -11.68 5.32 -3.50
CA LEU A 54 -10.45 5.73 -4.20
C LEU A 54 -10.40 5.13 -5.60
N LEU A 55 -10.55 3.81 -5.71
CA LEU A 55 -10.46 3.16 -7.01
C LEU A 55 -11.63 3.55 -7.91
N GLY A 56 -12.84 3.61 -7.38
CA GLY A 56 -14.02 4.06 -8.11
C GLY A 56 -13.88 5.50 -8.61
N GLY A 57 -13.37 6.40 -7.77
CA GLY A 57 -13.10 7.79 -8.13
C GLY A 57 -12.01 7.94 -9.19
N LEU A 58 -10.97 7.11 -9.15
CA LEU A 58 -9.93 7.09 -10.19
C LEU A 58 -10.48 6.59 -11.53
N ILE A 59 -11.27 5.51 -11.53
CA ILE A 59 -11.84 4.93 -12.76
C ILE A 59 -12.88 5.87 -13.37
N ILE A 60 -13.84 6.34 -12.55
CA ILE A 60 -14.94 7.18 -13.01
C ILE A 60 -14.45 8.59 -13.33
N GLY A 61 -13.49 9.12 -12.58
CA GLY A 61 -12.98 10.47 -12.76
C GLY A 61 -12.12 10.66 -14.01
N GLN A 62 -11.51 9.60 -14.55
CA GLN A 62 -10.70 9.67 -15.77
C GLN A 62 -11.50 10.13 -17.00
N PRO A 63 -12.66 9.54 -17.34
CA PRO A 63 -13.53 10.05 -18.39
C PRO A 63 -13.85 11.54 -18.25
N PHE A 64 -14.20 12.01 -17.05
CA PHE A 64 -14.48 13.43 -16.81
C PHE A 64 -13.24 14.30 -17.03
N LEU A 65 -12.05 13.82 -16.65
CA LEU A 65 -10.80 14.52 -16.92
C LEU A 65 -10.59 14.69 -18.43
N PHE A 66 -10.79 13.64 -19.23
CA PHE A 66 -10.63 13.71 -20.68
C PHE A 66 -11.69 14.58 -21.37
N ILE A 67 -12.92 14.58 -20.85
CA ILE A 67 -14.01 15.44 -21.38
C ILE A 67 -13.78 16.92 -21.05
N LEU A 68 -13.36 17.24 -19.82
CA LEU A 68 -13.21 18.62 -19.35
C LEU A 68 -11.87 19.25 -19.77
N ARG A 69 -10.84 18.43 -19.97
CA ARG A 69 -9.47 18.84 -20.31
C ARG A 69 -8.86 17.87 -21.32
N PRO A 70 -9.30 17.88 -22.59
CA PRO A 70 -8.73 17.02 -23.64
C PRO A 70 -7.23 17.25 -23.86
N GLU A 71 -6.70 18.41 -23.45
CA GLU A 71 -5.28 18.75 -23.50
C GLU A 71 -4.42 17.79 -22.66
N VAL A 72 -5.01 17.06 -21.71
CA VAL A 72 -4.33 16.01 -20.92
C VAL A 72 -3.62 14.99 -21.81
N LEU A 73 -4.15 14.69 -23.00
CA LEU A 73 -3.56 13.75 -23.94
C LEU A 73 -2.23 14.25 -24.54
N HIS A 74 -2.04 15.56 -24.61
CA HIS A 74 -0.86 16.20 -25.19
C HIS A 74 0.07 16.77 -24.10
N GLN A 75 -0.50 17.12 -22.94
CA GLN A 75 0.19 17.77 -21.82
C GLN A 75 -0.04 16.97 -20.55
N PRO A 76 0.86 16.04 -20.21
CA PRO A 76 0.63 15.12 -19.10
C PRO A 76 0.73 15.77 -17.72
N TYR A 77 1.10 17.06 -17.63
CA TYR A 77 1.06 17.78 -16.36
C TYR A 77 -0.36 17.82 -15.78
N TRP A 78 -1.40 17.91 -16.63
CA TRP A 78 -2.79 17.91 -16.16
C TRP A 78 -3.18 16.59 -15.50
N PHE A 79 -2.62 15.47 -15.98
CA PHE A 79 -2.78 14.18 -15.33
C PHE A 79 -2.13 14.16 -13.93
N LEU A 80 -0.94 14.73 -13.79
CA LEU A 80 -0.28 14.88 -12.48
C LEU A 80 -1.10 15.76 -11.53
N VAL A 81 -1.60 16.90 -12.02
CA VAL A 81 -2.47 17.78 -11.23
C VAL A 81 -3.72 17.04 -10.79
N TYR A 82 -4.39 16.31 -11.69
CA TYR A 82 -5.54 15.47 -11.36
C TYR A 82 -5.20 14.45 -10.27
N LEU A 83 -4.10 13.72 -10.41
CA LEU A 83 -3.67 12.74 -9.42
C LEU A 83 -3.46 13.39 -8.05
N VAL A 84 -2.77 14.53 -7.99
CA VAL A 84 -2.52 15.27 -6.74
C VAL A 84 -3.84 15.72 -6.11
N VAL A 85 -4.77 16.26 -6.90
CA VAL A 85 -6.09 16.69 -6.40
C VAL A 85 -6.87 15.51 -5.85
N VAL A 86 -6.94 14.38 -6.56
CA VAL A 86 -7.62 13.16 -6.09
C VAL A 86 -6.99 12.65 -4.79
N MET A 87 -5.66 12.60 -4.71
CA MET A 87 -4.95 12.17 -3.50
C MET A 87 -5.23 13.11 -2.32
N LEU A 88 -5.27 14.43 -2.55
CA LEU A 88 -5.56 15.43 -1.52
C LEU A 88 -7.00 15.28 -1.00
N VAL A 89 -7.97 15.20 -1.91
CA VAL A 89 -9.39 15.00 -1.57
C VAL A 89 -9.54 13.70 -0.78
N PHE A 90 -8.94 12.61 -1.25
CA PHE A 90 -8.97 11.32 -0.56
C PHE A 90 -8.37 11.40 0.85
N TRP A 91 -7.25 12.10 1.00
CA TRP A 91 -6.60 12.31 2.29
C TRP A 91 -7.47 13.11 3.26
N VAL A 92 -8.11 14.19 2.79
CA VAL A 92 -9.04 15.01 3.58
C VAL A 92 -10.28 14.21 3.97
N VAL A 93 -10.94 13.55 3.02
CA VAL A 93 -12.12 12.72 3.29
C VAL A 93 -11.78 11.60 4.27
N GLY A 94 -10.66 10.90 4.06
CA GLY A 94 -10.17 9.90 5.01
C GLY A 94 -9.93 10.51 6.40
N ARG A 95 -9.43 11.75 6.49
CA ARG A 95 -9.28 12.44 7.78
C ARG A 95 -10.60 12.65 8.48
N LEU A 96 -11.63 13.07 7.77
CA LEU A 96 -12.95 13.31 8.32
C LEU A 96 -13.65 12.00 8.72
N VAL A 97 -13.61 10.98 7.85
CA VAL A 97 -14.29 9.69 8.05
C VAL A 97 -13.72 8.91 9.24
N PHE A 98 -12.40 8.94 9.42
CA PHE A 98 -11.73 8.25 10.53
C PHE A 98 -11.62 9.09 11.80
N ALA A 99 -11.79 10.42 11.75
CA ALA A 99 -11.62 11.27 12.92
C ALA A 99 -12.46 10.85 14.14
N PRO A 100 -13.75 10.50 14.01
CA PRO A 100 -14.56 10.11 15.16
C PRO A 100 -14.01 8.87 15.89
N ASP A 101 -13.62 7.83 15.12
CA ASP A 101 -13.13 6.58 15.72
C ASP A 101 -11.72 6.73 16.29
N LEU A 102 -10.87 7.55 15.66
CA LEU A 102 -9.46 7.67 16.05
C LEU A 102 -9.22 8.64 17.21
N ARG A 103 -10.14 9.57 17.50
CA ARG A 103 -9.99 10.57 18.58
C ARG A 103 -9.83 9.94 19.97
N GLY A 104 -10.53 8.83 20.22
CA GLY A 104 -10.47 8.11 21.50
C GLY A 104 -9.35 7.07 21.59
N LEU A 105 -8.64 6.80 20.48
CA LEU A 105 -7.65 5.73 20.44
C LEU A 105 -6.27 6.23 20.84
N ARG A 106 -5.59 5.43 21.65
CA ARG A 106 -4.18 5.67 21.99
C ARG A 106 -3.29 5.33 20.80
N ARG A 107 -2.27 6.14 20.58
CA ARG A 107 -1.20 5.81 19.63
C ARG A 107 -0.18 4.92 20.30
N ALA A 108 0.39 3.99 19.55
CA ALA A 108 1.53 3.22 20.03
C ALA A 108 2.72 4.15 20.30
N PRO A 109 3.53 3.88 21.33
CA PRO A 109 4.66 4.73 21.71
C PRO A 109 5.72 4.78 20.60
N VAL A 110 5.90 3.67 19.88
CA VAL A 110 6.90 3.50 18.83
C VAL A 110 6.25 2.91 17.58
N ARG A 111 6.79 3.26 16.40
CA ARG A 111 6.44 2.62 15.13
C ARG A 111 7.04 1.21 15.11
N LEU A 112 6.37 0.27 14.44
CA LEU A 112 7.01 -1.00 14.09
C LEU A 112 8.29 -0.74 13.30
N ARG A 113 9.34 -1.50 13.61
CA ARG A 113 10.58 -1.50 12.83
C ARG A 113 10.25 -1.92 11.39
N PRO A 114 10.91 -1.35 10.36
CA PRO A 114 10.65 -1.73 8.97
C PRO A 114 10.71 -3.23 8.74
N HIS A 115 11.68 -3.91 9.37
CA HIS A 115 11.80 -5.36 9.34
C HIS A 115 10.52 -6.10 9.77
N SER A 116 9.91 -5.76 10.91
CA SER A 116 8.66 -6.41 11.36
C SER A 116 7.45 -5.97 10.55
N PHE A 117 7.43 -4.72 10.06
CA PHE A 117 6.37 -4.22 9.20
C PHE A 117 6.30 -4.99 7.87
N TYR A 118 7.44 -5.12 7.18
CA TYR A 118 7.56 -5.87 5.93
C TYR A 118 7.51 -7.39 6.17
N GLY A 119 8.00 -7.89 7.30
CA GLY A 119 7.88 -9.30 7.67
C GLY A 119 6.42 -9.74 7.77
N GLN A 120 5.55 -8.95 8.43
CA GLN A 120 4.11 -9.22 8.48
C GLN A 120 3.44 -9.11 7.11
N MET A 121 3.92 -8.21 6.24
CA MET A 121 3.43 -8.11 4.86
C MET A 121 3.82 -9.36 4.05
N ALA A 122 5.07 -9.81 4.17
CA ALA A 122 5.61 -10.99 3.52
C ALA A 122 4.89 -12.27 3.97
N GLN A 123 4.57 -12.41 5.26
CA GLN A 123 3.82 -13.55 5.78
C GLN A 123 2.44 -13.70 5.12
N ARG A 124 1.75 -12.59 4.82
CA ARG A 124 0.41 -12.61 4.21
C ARG A 124 0.40 -12.87 2.71
N HIS A 125 1.50 -12.58 2.02
CA HIS A 125 1.61 -12.86 0.59
C HIS A 125 2.19 -14.27 0.35
N SER A 126 1.72 -14.92 -0.72
CA SER A 126 2.41 -16.09 -1.26
C SER A 126 3.73 -15.66 -1.91
N ARG A 127 4.72 -16.57 -1.97
CA ARG A 127 5.99 -16.29 -2.66
C ARG A 127 5.74 -15.86 -4.11
N GLY A 128 4.84 -16.54 -4.82
CA GLY A 128 4.46 -16.19 -6.20
C GLY A 128 3.86 -14.79 -6.32
N ALA A 129 3.00 -14.37 -5.39
CA ALA A 129 2.43 -13.02 -5.42
C ALA A 129 3.49 -11.92 -5.22
N LEU A 130 4.46 -12.17 -4.34
CA LEU A 130 5.58 -11.25 -4.13
C LEU A 130 6.50 -11.15 -5.36
N VAL A 131 6.81 -12.29 -6.01
CA VAL A 131 7.60 -12.32 -7.26
C VAL A 131 6.85 -11.57 -8.37
N LEU A 132 5.55 -11.79 -8.50
CA LEU A 132 4.73 -11.10 -9.49
C LEU A 132 4.72 -9.58 -9.26
N GLY A 133 4.60 -9.13 -8.01
CA GLY A 133 4.68 -7.70 -7.65
C GLY A 133 6.04 -7.08 -7.98
N PHE A 134 7.12 -7.82 -7.76
CA PHE A 134 8.48 -7.41 -8.13
C PHE A 134 8.65 -7.31 -9.66
N MET A 135 8.28 -8.35 -10.40
CA MET A 135 8.34 -8.37 -11.87
C MET A 135 7.49 -7.28 -12.49
N GLY A 136 6.27 -7.07 -11.99
CA GLY A 136 5.41 -5.98 -12.42
C GLY A 136 6.05 -4.61 -12.19
N SER A 137 6.69 -4.40 -11.04
CA SER A 137 7.41 -3.15 -10.75
C SER A 137 8.58 -2.92 -11.72
N LEU A 138 9.37 -3.97 -12.02
CA LEU A 138 10.46 -3.88 -13.00
C LEU A 138 9.96 -3.56 -14.42
N LEU A 139 8.84 -4.14 -14.83
CA LEU A 139 8.22 -3.84 -16.12
C LEU A 139 7.87 -2.34 -16.23
N PHE A 140 7.29 -1.75 -15.18
CA PHE A 140 6.98 -0.32 -15.17
C PHE A 140 8.24 0.56 -15.16
N VAL A 141 9.30 0.15 -14.46
CA VAL A 141 10.59 0.84 -14.54
C VAL A 141 11.14 0.81 -15.96
N ALA A 142 11.14 -0.36 -16.61
CA ALA A 142 11.58 -0.52 -18.00
C ALA A 142 10.75 0.34 -18.96
N ALA A 143 9.43 0.39 -18.78
CA ALA A 143 8.54 1.27 -19.54
C ALA A 143 8.88 2.76 -19.32
N GLY A 144 9.18 3.17 -18.09
CA GLY A 144 9.63 4.54 -17.78
C GLY A 144 10.97 4.89 -18.43
N VAL A 145 11.94 3.97 -18.44
CA VAL A 145 13.24 4.16 -19.13
C VAL A 145 13.04 4.21 -20.64
N TRP A 146 12.19 3.36 -21.20
CA TRP A 146 11.81 3.40 -22.61
C TRP A 146 11.20 4.75 -22.99
N MET A 147 10.28 5.28 -22.16
CA MET A 147 9.72 6.61 -22.34
C MET A 147 10.80 7.72 -22.39
N LEU A 148 11.86 7.61 -21.58
CA LEU A 148 12.99 8.56 -21.67
C LEU A 148 13.72 8.46 -23.01
N SER A 149 13.91 7.26 -23.54
CA SER A 149 14.62 7.05 -24.81
C SER A 149 13.87 7.58 -26.04
N VAL A 150 12.54 7.58 -26.03
CA VAL A 150 11.71 8.08 -27.14
C VAL A 150 11.37 9.58 -27.03
N GLY A 151 11.96 10.29 -26.05
CA GLY A 151 11.71 11.72 -25.85
C GLY A 151 10.32 12.05 -25.31
N ALA A 152 9.67 11.12 -24.61
CA ALA A 152 8.41 11.40 -23.94
C ALA A 152 8.60 12.40 -22.78
N ASN A 153 7.50 12.81 -22.15
CA ASN A 153 7.56 13.81 -21.08
C ASN A 153 8.47 13.36 -19.91
N LEU A 154 9.58 14.09 -19.73
CA LEU A 154 10.62 13.81 -18.75
C LEU A 154 10.08 13.66 -17.32
N ALA A 155 9.17 14.52 -16.89
CA ALA A 155 8.63 14.51 -15.53
C ALA A 155 7.82 13.23 -15.25
N VAL A 156 7.01 12.78 -16.22
CA VAL A 156 6.24 11.54 -16.10
C VAL A 156 7.17 10.34 -16.06
N ALA A 157 8.15 10.29 -16.95
CA ALA A 157 9.07 9.18 -17.07
C ALA A 157 9.95 9.03 -15.81
N ILE A 158 10.52 10.13 -15.29
CA ILE A 158 11.27 10.13 -14.03
C ILE A 158 10.38 9.71 -12.85
N SER A 159 9.15 10.23 -12.78
CA SER A 159 8.21 9.87 -11.71
C SER A 159 7.88 8.38 -11.73
N CYS A 160 7.67 7.82 -12.93
CA CYS A 160 7.43 6.40 -13.15
C CYS A 160 8.64 5.56 -12.68
N VAL A 161 9.84 5.86 -13.20
CA VAL A 161 11.07 5.15 -12.83
C VAL A 161 11.31 5.21 -11.32
N GLY A 162 11.23 6.40 -10.72
CA GLY A 162 11.47 6.57 -9.28
C GLY A 162 10.46 5.83 -8.41
N LEU A 163 9.16 5.99 -8.67
CA LEU A 163 8.10 5.36 -7.88
C LEU A 163 8.15 3.83 -7.98
N PHE A 164 8.26 3.29 -9.19
CA PHE A 164 8.26 1.84 -9.40
C PHE A 164 9.57 1.18 -8.97
N SER A 165 10.70 1.89 -8.99
CA SER A 165 11.95 1.40 -8.41
C SER A 165 11.83 1.24 -6.88
N LEU A 166 11.23 2.22 -6.19
CA LEU A 166 10.98 2.11 -4.75
C LEU A 166 10.04 0.95 -4.42
N CYS A 167 9.00 0.74 -5.24
CA CYS A 167 8.12 -0.42 -5.13
C CYS A 167 8.88 -1.74 -5.33
N ALA A 168 9.75 -1.83 -6.35
CA ALA A 168 10.56 -3.02 -6.61
C ALA A 168 11.46 -3.36 -5.42
N VAL A 169 12.12 -2.36 -4.81
CA VAL A 169 12.91 -2.54 -3.58
C VAL A 169 12.04 -3.06 -2.44
N ALA A 170 10.85 -2.50 -2.23
CA ALA A 170 9.93 -2.95 -1.19
C ALA A 170 9.47 -4.41 -1.38
N TRP A 171 9.12 -4.81 -2.61
CA TRP A 171 8.75 -6.18 -2.94
C TRP A 171 9.93 -7.15 -2.79
N CYS A 172 11.13 -6.76 -3.27
CA CYS A 172 12.35 -7.54 -3.13
C CYS A 172 12.72 -7.77 -1.66
N TYR A 173 12.62 -6.73 -0.84
CA TYR A 173 12.87 -6.84 0.60
C TYR A 173 11.84 -7.76 1.28
N ALA A 174 10.56 -7.66 0.93
CA ALA A 174 9.55 -8.58 1.43
C ALA A 174 9.80 -10.05 0.98
N LEU A 175 10.28 -10.26 -0.25
CA LEU A 175 10.70 -11.58 -0.75
C LEU A 175 11.85 -12.15 0.08
N TYR A 176 12.89 -11.35 0.32
CA TYR A 176 14.04 -11.73 1.14
C TYR A 176 13.62 -12.13 2.56
N LEU A 177 12.72 -11.38 3.19
CA LEU A 177 12.19 -11.77 4.50
C LEU A 177 11.37 -13.07 4.43
N LYS A 178 10.64 -13.31 3.34
CA LYS A 178 9.87 -14.55 3.14
C LYS A 178 10.75 -15.78 2.93
N SER A 179 11.92 -15.64 2.30
CA SER A 179 12.86 -16.75 2.15
C SER A 179 13.46 -17.13 3.50
N GLN A 180 13.89 -16.15 4.31
CA GLN A 180 14.41 -16.40 5.66
C GLN A 180 13.41 -17.13 6.58
N ILE A 181 12.12 -16.81 6.50
CA ILE A 181 11.08 -17.46 7.31
C ILE A 181 10.87 -18.92 6.87
N GLY A 182 11.07 -19.24 5.60
CA GLY A 182 10.88 -20.60 5.07
C GLY A 182 12.07 -21.53 5.26
N ASP A 183 13.25 -21.00 5.61
CA ASP A 183 14.46 -21.77 5.91
C ASP A 183 14.60 -22.06 7.42
N SER A 184 13.71 -21.52 8.26
CA SER A 184 13.58 -21.95 9.65
C SER A 184 13.02 -23.38 9.67
N PRO A 185 13.73 -24.38 10.22
CA PRO A 185 13.20 -25.74 10.33
C PRO A 185 11.87 -25.67 11.07
N SER A 186 10.82 -26.21 10.47
CA SER A 186 9.51 -26.21 11.12
C SER A 186 9.60 -27.00 12.43
N GLU A 187 8.92 -26.53 13.48
CA GLU A 187 8.76 -27.30 14.72
C GLU A 187 8.26 -28.74 14.47
N SER A 188 7.61 -28.99 13.32
CA SER A 188 7.21 -30.33 12.87
C SER A 188 8.39 -31.23 12.46
N ASP A 189 9.48 -30.67 11.95
CA ASP A 189 10.72 -31.41 11.66
C ASP A 189 11.54 -31.66 12.93
N GLN A 190 11.45 -30.76 13.91
CA GLN A 190 12.11 -30.94 15.21
C GLN A 190 11.42 -32.03 16.05
N LYS A 191 10.08 -32.14 15.97
CA LYS A 191 9.31 -33.25 16.57
C LYS A 191 9.44 -34.59 15.85
N ARG A 192 9.91 -34.61 14.60
CA ARG A 192 10.20 -35.86 13.86
C ARG A 192 11.61 -36.39 14.05
N ARG A 193 12.50 -35.59 14.65
CA ARG A 193 13.91 -35.92 14.90
C ARG A 193 14.24 -36.16 16.38
N ALA A 194 13.26 -36.00 17.27
CA ALA A 194 13.33 -36.38 18.68
C ALA A 194 12.45 -37.62 18.90
#